data_AF-A0A936F0T9-F1
#
_entry.id   AF-A0A936F0T9-F1
#
_cell.length_a   1.000
_cell.length_b   1.000
_cell.length_c   1.000
_cell.angle_alpha   90.00
_cell.angle_beta   90.00
_cell.angle_gamma   90.00
#
_symmetry.space_group_name_H-M   'P 1'
#
loop_
_entity.id
_entity.type
_entity.pdbx_description
1 polymer ?
#
loop_
_entity_poly.entity_id
_entity_poly.type
_entity_poly.pdbx_seq_one_letter_code
_entity_poly.pdbx_strand_id
1 'polypeptide(L)'
;MALEGSLRDFDLFSLFNMIKIQGKNGTLVLSQGQEFVKVFFENGEIVGCDSNQVRMEDRLGTMLVRLGRLTGEELLGMVQVQRQTLKRMGTLLLESGKVTASDLQDALFNQATSILHRTFRWVEGDYRFDSMLPPDLDRDHFVPIPVDTVLMEAARIQDEWPEVERRLPGMDVPLGKSARAQSLHLDIDRDVSSVLDGKGQMHHGTSGLTHEQEMVLSYFDHAQAIRDVVQVSRYEELDTCKAIADLLEAGLLEPITGDAPKVVRPWVVDGHPDLQPVEWEPSRLLWPLVALCLALPLGFYVPHHRGSMNMGLASLQAVDVRVVPEGPTRLRQAWALRLASPKDGGVMLARALGRPLDGPNPVPDLSKLPDPMAISAVPSPDPAPTSKK
;
A
#
# COMPACT_ATOMS: atom_id res chain seq x y z
N MET A 1 18.97 -28.31 17.74
CA MET A 1 19.89 -28.54 16.60
C MET A 1 19.40 -27.65 15.48
N ALA A 2 20.23 -26.73 14.99
CA ALA A 2 19.87 -25.92 13.85
C ALA A 2 19.95 -26.81 12.59
N LEU A 3 18.91 -26.81 11.76
CA LEU A 3 18.94 -27.47 10.47
C LEU A 3 19.50 -26.45 9.48
N GLU A 4 20.65 -26.71 8.88
CA GLU A 4 21.28 -25.79 7.91
C GLU A 4 21.68 -26.55 6.65
N GLY A 5 21.63 -25.87 5.50
CA GLY A 5 21.97 -26.46 4.22
C GLY A 5 21.76 -25.52 3.05
N SER A 6 21.93 -26.05 1.84
CA SER A 6 21.70 -25.31 0.59
C SER A 6 20.37 -25.69 -0.06
N LEU A 7 19.71 -24.70 -0.67
CA LEU A 7 18.49 -24.89 -1.46
C LEU A 7 18.70 -25.75 -2.72
N ARG A 8 19.95 -25.95 -3.14
CA ARG A 8 20.29 -26.85 -4.24
C ARG A 8 20.15 -28.33 -3.87
N ASP A 9 20.45 -28.66 -2.62
CA ASP A 9 20.42 -30.05 -2.12
C ASP A 9 19.04 -30.41 -1.56
N PHE A 10 18.32 -29.41 -1.04
CA PHE A 10 17.00 -29.57 -0.45
C PHE A 10 16.09 -28.40 -0.82
N ASP A 11 15.11 -28.66 -1.66
CA ASP A 11 14.23 -27.63 -2.21
C ASP A 11 13.30 -27.01 -1.15
N LEU A 12 12.86 -25.78 -1.42
CA LEU A 12 11.99 -25.02 -0.51
C LEU A 12 10.64 -25.68 -0.25
N PHE A 13 10.06 -26.37 -1.24
CA PHE A 13 8.76 -27.04 -1.09
C PHE A 13 8.86 -28.19 -0.07
N SER A 14 9.89 -29.02 -0.23
CA SER A 14 10.23 -30.11 0.68
C SER A 14 10.52 -29.60 2.09
N LEU A 15 11.23 -28.47 2.22
CA LEU A 15 11.54 -27.85 3.50
C LEU A 15 10.30 -27.36 4.25
N PHE A 16 9.44 -26.62 3.59
CA PHE A 16 8.18 -26.14 4.18
C PHE A 16 7.26 -27.31 4.54
N ASN A 17 7.13 -28.30 3.65
CA ASN A 17 6.31 -29.48 3.90
C ASN A 17 6.85 -30.32 5.08
N MET A 18 8.17 -30.46 5.21
CA MET A 18 8.78 -31.13 6.35
C MET A 18 8.50 -30.40 7.67
N ILE A 19 8.67 -29.07 7.71
CA ILE A 19 8.39 -28.24 8.90
C ILE A 19 6.93 -28.39 9.31
N LYS A 20 6.02 -28.34 8.33
CA LYS A 20 4.58 -28.55 8.50
C LYS A 20 4.27 -29.93 9.08
N ILE A 21 4.69 -31.02 8.43
CA ILE A 21 4.38 -32.40 8.84
C ILE A 21 4.93 -32.70 10.25
N GLN A 22 6.11 -32.17 10.56
CA GLN A 22 6.73 -32.36 11.86
C GLN A 22 6.20 -31.40 12.94
N GLY A 23 5.32 -30.46 12.60
CA GLY A 23 4.78 -29.47 13.52
C GLY A 23 5.85 -28.64 14.22
N LYS A 24 6.92 -28.27 13.51
CA LYS A 24 8.08 -27.59 14.12
C LYS A 24 7.77 -26.14 14.45
N ASN A 25 8.28 -25.70 15.59
CA ASN A 25 8.24 -24.30 16.02
C ASN A 25 9.63 -23.69 15.86
N GLY A 26 9.71 -22.51 15.26
CA GLY A 26 10.99 -21.86 15.04
C GLY A 26 10.98 -20.84 13.92
N THR A 27 12.17 -20.31 13.63
CA THR A 27 12.42 -19.36 12.56
C THR A 27 13.22 -20.06 11.47
N LEU A 28 12.67 -20.10 10.26
CA LEU A 28 13.41 -20.45 9.06
C LEU A 28 14.01 -19.17 8.47
N VAL A 29 15.33 -19.14 8.33
CA VAL A 29 16.06 -18.07 7.67
C VAL A 29 16.52 -18.58 6.32
N LEU A 30 16.17 -17.87 5.26
CA LEU A 30 16.56 -18.12 3.88
C LEU A 30 17.45 -16.97 3.42
N SER A 31 18.52 -17.26 2.70
CA SER A 31 19.40 -16.23 2.14
C SER A 31 19.86 -16.55 0.72
N GLN A 32 19.77 -15.54 -0.16
CA GLN A 32 20.31 -15.57 -1.52
C GLN A 32 21.04 -14.25 -1.78
N GLY A 33 22.37 -14.30 -1.85
CA GLY A 33 23.19 -13.11 -2.08
C GLY A 33 23.04 -12.05 -0.97
N GLN A 34 22.37 -10.94 -1.28
CA GLN A 34 22.09 -9.84 -0.34
C GLN A 34 20.66 -9.89 0.22
N GLU A 35 19.81 -10.77 -0.30
CA GLU A 35 18.43 -10.92 0.17
C GLU A 35 18.36 -11.99 1.25
N PHE A 36 17.65 -11.70 2.35
CA PHE A 36 17.33 -12.67 3.38
C PHE A 36 15.88 -12.56 3.80
N VAL A 37 15.25 -13.72 3.97
CA VAL A 37 13.85 -13.87 4.35
C VAL A 37 13.77 -14.71 5.61
N LYS A 38 12.99 -14.27 6.58
CA LYS A 38 12.71 -14.99 7.83
C LYS A 38 11.25 -15.37 7.84
N VAL A 39 10.99 -16.66 8.03
CA VAL A 39 9.64 -17.21 8.12
C VAL A 39 9.48 -17.82 9.49
N PHE A 40 8.47 -17.37 10.23
CA PHE A 40 8.20 -17.81 11.59
C PHE A 40 7.13 -18.90 11.56
N PHE A 41 7.44 -20.05 12.17
CA PHE A 41 6.56 -21.21 12.21
C PHE A 41 6.14 -21.52 13.63
N GLU A 42 4.84 -21.79 13.80
CA GLU A 42 4.28 -22.31 15.04
C GLU A 42 3.24 -23.39 14.71
N ASN A 43 3.39 -24.55 15.35
CA ASN A 43 2.62 -25.78 15.12
C ASN A 43 2.58 -26.21 13.64
N GLY A 44 3.65 -25.92 12.88
CA GLY A 44 3.71 -26.22 11.45
C GLY A 44 2.96 -25.23 10.55
N GLU A 45 2.40 -24.15 11.10
CA GLU A 45 1.77 -23.05 10.37
C GLU A 45 2.69 -21.83 10.35
N ILE A 46 2.50 -20.94 9.37
CA ILE A 46 3.28 -19.71 9.25
C ILE A 46 2.59 -18.63 10.09
N VAL A 47 3.29 -18.10 11.07
CA VAL A 47 2.77 -17.05 11.99
C VAL A 47 3.42 -15.68 11.76
N GLY A 48 4.25 -15.56 10.73
CA GLY A 48 4.81 -14.29 10.30
C GLY A 48 5.92 -14.49 9.27
N CYS A 49 6.22 -13.41 8.56
CA CYS A 49 7.29 -13.36 7.58
C CYS A 49 7.97 -11.98 7.64
N ASP A 50 9.27 -11.93 7.46
CA ASP A 50 10.06 -10.71 7.38
C ASP A 50 11.12 -10.84 6.28
N SER A 51 11.42 -9.76 5.58
CA SER A 51 12.44 -9.71 4.54
C SER A 51 13.19 -8.40 4.61
N ASN A 52 14.48 -8.45 4.35
CA ASN A 52 15.28 -7.22 4.26
C ASN A 52 15.04 -6.44 2.96
N GLN A 53 14.48 -7.08 1.93
CA GLN A 53 14.20 -6.49 0.64
C GLN A 53 12.73 -6.69 0.26
N VAL A 54 11.84 -6.12 1.06
CA VAL A 54 10.42 -6.02 0.71
C VAL A 54 10.28 -5.02 -0.44
N ARG A 55 9.76 -5.51 -1.58
CA ARG A 55 9.43 -4.65 -2.73
C ARG A 55 8.41 -3.60 -2.32
N MET A 56 8.38 -2.51 -3.07
CA MET A 56 7.63 -1.32 -2.67
C MET A 56 6.14 -1.57 -2.59
N GLU A 57 5.62 -2.31 -3.56
CA GLU A 57 4.24 -2.76 -3.71
C GLU A 57 3.77 -3.69 -2.59
N ASP A 58 4.69 -4.46 -2.00
CA ASP A 58 4.40 -5.43 -0.93
C ASP A 58 4.45 -4.81 0.47
N ARG A 59 4.88 -3.55 0.60
CA ARG A 59 4.92 -2.88 1.91
C ARG A 59 3.49 -2.58 2.37
N LEU A 60 3.17 -2.92 3.62
CA LEU A 60 1.86 -2.66 4.26
C LEU A 60 1.32 -1.26 3.98
N GLY A 61 2.15 -0.24 4.15
CA GLY A 61 1.77 1.15 3.90
C GLY A 61 1.35 1.41 2.46
N THR A 62 2.16 0.97 1.49
CA THR A 62 1.87 1.11 0.06
C THR A 62 0.61 0.34 -0.32
N MET A 63 0.45 -0.87 0.21
CA MET A 63 -0.73 -1.70 -0.02
C MET A 63 -2.00 -1.02 0.49
N LEU A 64 -1.98 -0.45 1.70
CA LEU A 64 -3.12 0.29 2.25
C LEU A 64 -3.42 1.57 1.47
N VAL A 65 -2.41 2.22 0.87
CA VAL A 65 -2.63 3.33 -0.06
C VAL A 65 -3.30 2.86 -1.35
N ARG A 66 -2.83 1.74 -1.91
CA ARG A 66 -3.38 1.12 -3.12
C ARG A 66 -4.84 0.67 -2.95
N LEU A 67 -5.17 0.15 -1.77
CA LEU A 67 -6.54 -0.22 -1.38
C LEU A 67 -7.42 1.00 -1.02
N GLY A 68 -6.88 2.22 -1.06
CA GLY A 68 -7.61 3.45 -0.72
C GLY A 68 -7.94 3.61 0.77
N ARG A 69 -7.31 2.82 1.65
CA ARG A 69 -7.45 2.90 3.11
C ARG A 69 -6.62 4.01 3.72
N LEU A 70 -5.50 4.35 3.09
CA LEU A 70 -4.61 5.45 3.47
C LEU A 70 -4.33 6.36 2.27
N THR A 71 -3.98 7.61 2.56
CA THR A 71 -3.39 8.50 1.56
C THR A 71 -1.86 8.44 1.60
N GLY A 72 -1.20 8.85 0.51
CA GLY A 72 0.26 8.94 0.47
C GLY A 72 0.83 9.87 1.55
N GLU A 73 0.19 11.03 1.79
CA GLU A 73 0.59 11.98 2.83
C GLU A 73 0.49 11.38 4.25
N GLU A 74 -0.58 10.64 4.53
CA GLU A 74 -0.77 9.99 5.82
C GLU A 74 0.26 8.89 6.05
N LEU A 75 0.53 8.08 5.03
CA LEU A 75 1.59 7.06 5.09
C LEU A 75 2.94 7.71 5.39
N LEU A 76 3.27 8.83 4.73
CA LEU A 76 4.52 9.55 4.96
C LEU A 76 4.62 10.10 6.39
N GLY A 77 3.53 10.69 6.90
CA GLY A 77 3.45 11.13 8.29
C GLY A 77 3.65 9.96 9.27
N MET A 78 3.04 8.80 9.00
CA MET A 78 3.20 7.60 9.82
C MET A 78 4.61 7.04 9.79
N VAL A 79 5.27 7.02 8.63
CA VAL A 79 6.69 6.63 8.49
C VAL A 79 7.59 7.55 9.33
N GLN A 80 7.28 8.85 9.37
CA GLN A 80 8.05 9.80 10.19
C GLN A 80 7.85 9.55 11.69
N VAL A 81 6.62 9.31 12.14
CA VAL A 81 6.32 8.91 13.52
C VAL A 81 6.99 7.58 13.86
N GLN A 82 7.00 6.62 12.93
CA GLN A 82 7.66 5.33 13.11
C GLN A 82 9.16 5.51 13.37
N ARG A 83 9.84 6.39 12.62
CA ARG A 83 11.26 6.69 12.84
C ARG A 83 11.54 7.34 14.19
N GLN A 84 10.64 8.20 14.67
CA GLN A 84 10.80 8.89 15.94
C GLN A 84 10.49 8.00 17.15
N THR A 85 9.51 7.11 17.00
CA THR A 85 8.98 6.29 18.11
C THR A 85 9.50 4.86 18.12
N LEU A 86 10.08 4.39 17.01
CA LEU A 86 10.47 2.99 16.75
C LEU A 86 9.35 1.97 16.97
N LYS A 87 8.09 2.43 16.99
CA LYS A 87 6.91 1.56 17.04
C LYS A 87 6.78 0.77 15.73
N ARG A 88 6.06 -0.35 15.79
CA ARG A 88 5.71 -1.12 14.59
C ARG A 88 4.74 -0.33 13.72
N MET A 89 4.84 -0.48 12.40
CA MET A 89 3.92 0.19 11.49
C MET A 89 2.47 -0.24 11.75
N GLY A 90 2.21 -1.54 11.94
CA GLY A 90 0.88 -2.07 12.25
C GLY A 90 0.23 -1.39 13.47
N THR A 91 0.98 -1.17 14.54
CA THR A 91 0.43 -0.51 15.74
C THR A 91 0.12 0.97 15.48
N LEU A 92 0.98 1.68 14.75
CA LEU A 92 0.72 3.07 14.34
C LEU A 92 -0.51 3.19 13.42
N LEU A 93 -0.71 2.20 12.54
CA LEU A 93 -1.87 2.14 11.65
C LEU A 93 -3.17 1.99 12.43
N LEU A 94 -3.20 1.10 13.44
CA LEU A 94 -4.36 0.92 14.31
C LEU A 94 -4.60 2.14 15.21
N GLU A 95 -3.55 2.71 15.80
CA GLU A 95 -3.62 3.93 16.63
C GLU A 95 -4.18 5.14 15.84
N SER A 96 -4.00 5.15 14.52
CA SER A 96 -4.55 6.20 13.65
C SER A 96 -6.08 6.20 13.54
N GLY A 97 -6.73 5.08 13.90
CA GLY A 97 -8.18 4.89 13.81
C GLY A 97 -8.74 4.78 12.38
N LYS A 98 -7.89 4.77 11.35
CA LYS A 98 -8.30 4.70 9.93
C LYS A 98 -8.23 3.30 9.33
N VAL A 99 -7.41 2.44 9.93
CA VAL A 99 -7.21 1.05 9.51
C VAL A 99 -7.80 0.17 10.58
N THR A 100 -8.66 -0.76 10.19
CA THR A 100 -9.24 -1.74 11.12
C THR A 100 -8.27 -2.91 11.34
N ALA A 101 -8.49 -3.69 12.39
CA ALA A 101 -7.73 -4.92 12.61
C ALA A 101 -7.87 -5.91 11.43
N SER A 102 -9.05 -5.97 10.81
CA SER A 102 -9.28 -6.80 9.62
C SER A 102 -8.46 -6.32 8.44
N ASP A 103 -8.45 -5.01 8.15
CA ASP A 103 -7.65 -4.46 7.04
C ASP A 103 -6.15 -4.72 7.26
N LEU A 104 -5.68 -4.67 8.52
CA LEU A 104 -4.30 -4.98 8.86
C LEU A 104 -3.99 -6.48 8.69
N GLN A 105 -4.89 -7.36 9.10
CA GLN A 105 -4.77 -8.81 8.92
C GLN A 105 -4.67 -9.16 7.44
N ASP A 106 -5.54 -8.62 6.60
CA ASP A 106 -5.53 -8.83 5.16
C ASP A 106 -4.23 -8.30 4.52
N ALA A 107 -3.78 -7.12 4.95
CA ALA A 107 -2.53 -6.55 4.45
C ALA A 107 -1.29 -7.37 4.85
N LEU A 108 -1.25 -7.88 6.09
CA LEU A 108 -0.17 -8.75 6.59
C LEU A 108 -0.17 -10.11 5.87
N PHE A 109 -1.34 -10.68 5.62
CA PHE A 109 -1.49 -11.91 4.85
C PHE A 109 -0.91 -11.72 3.44
N ASN A 110 -1.36 -10.70 2.71
CA ASN A 110 -0.91 -10.42 1.35
C ASN A 110 0.60 -10.10 1.28
N GLN A 111 1.12 -9.36 2.26
CA GLN A 111 2.56 -9.10 2.35
C GLN A 111 3.35 -10.40 2.55
N ALA A 112 2.91 -11.25 3.48
CA ALA A 112 3.59 -12.51 3.77
C ALA A 112 3.56 -13.45 2.57
N THR A 113 2.40 -13.65 1.93
CA THR A 113 2.28 -14.51 0.74
C THR A 113 3.13 -13.99 -0.41
N SER A 114 3.12 -12.68 -0.69
CA SER A 114 3.96 -12.10 -1.75
C SER A 114 5.45 -12.34 -1.53
N ILE A 115 5.96 -12.10 -0.31
CA ILE A 115 7.36 -12.39 0.05
C ILE A 115 7.65 -13.88 -0.14
N LEU A 116 6.76 -14.76 0.31
CA LEU A 116 6.95 -16.20 0.23
C LEU A 116 6.97 -16.67 -1.23
N HIS A 117 5.98 -16.28 -2.05
CA HIS A 117 5.89 -16.67 -3.46
C HIS A 117 7.14 -16.24 -4.24
N ARG A 118 7.65 -15.03 -3.99
CA ARG A 118 8.94 -14.59 -4.56
C ARG A 118 10.09 -15.47 -4.10
N THR A 119 10.12 -15.83 -2.83
CA THR A 119 11.19 -16.68 -2.27
C THR A 119 11.18 -18.07 -2.90
N PHE A 120 10.01 -18.64 -3.20
CA PHE A 120 9.89 -19.94 -3.88
C PHE A 120 10.47 -19.95 -5.30
N ARG A 121 10.71 -18.78 -5.91
CA ARG A 121 11.41 -18.66 -7.21
C ARG A 121 12.93 -18.81 -7.10
N TRP A 122 13.49 -18.88 -5.89
CA TRP A 122 14.93 -19.02 -5.69
C TRP A 122 15.39 -20.42 -6.07
N VAL A 123 16.25 -20.51 -7.08
CA VAL A 123 16.88 -21.77 -7.52
C VAL A 123 18.10 -22.13 -6.66
N GLU A 124 18.70 -21.12 -6.01
CA GLU A 124 19.89 -21.27 -5.18
C GLU A 124 19.83 -20.37 -3.95
N GLY A 125 20.53 -20.77 -2.89
CA GLY A 125 20.58 -20.05 -1.64
C GLY A 125 20.92 -21.00 -0.49
N ASP A 126 20.99 -20.43 0.70
CA ASP A 126 21.23 -21.15 1.95
C ASP A 126 20.01 -21.02 2.86
N TYR A 127 19.78 -22.03 3.69
CA TYR A 127 18.74 -22.01 4.70
C TYR A 127 19.30 -22.39 6.07
N ARG A 128 18.67 -21.83 7.11
CA ARG A 128 18.90 -22.21 8.51
C ARG A 128 17.58 -22.18 9.28
N PHE A 129 17.24 -23.28 9.94
CA PHE A 129 16.10 -23.35 10.85
C PHE A 129 16.57 -23.35 12.30
N ASP A 130 16.15 -22.32 13.03
CA ASP A 130 16.41 -22.15 14.45
C ASP A 130 15.12 -22.40 15.23
N SER A 131 15.12 -23.29 16.23
CA SER A 131 13.91 -23.61 17.03
C SER A 131 13.48 -22.50 18.00
N MET A 132 13.88 -21.26 17.74
CA MET A 132 13.51 -20.08 18.52
C MET A 132 12.57 -19.19 17.71
N LEU A 133 11.51 -18.74 18.36
CA LEU A 133 10.58 -17.74 17.84
C LEU A 133 10.88 -16.38 18.47
N PRO A 134 10.75 -15.28 17.72
CA PRO A 134 10.80 -13.94 18.29
C PRO A 134 9.76 -13.77 19.42
N PRO A 135 10.13 -13.18 20.56
CA PRO A 135 9.22 -12.98 21.67
C PRO A 135 8.12 -11.94 21.37
N ASP A 136 8.36 -11.07 20.38
CA ASP A 136 7.53 -9.95 20.00
C ASP A 136 6.62 -10.23 18.80
N LEU A 137 6.41 -11.49 18.40
CA LEU A 137 5.49 -11.84 17.30
C LEU A 137 4.07 -11.27 17.52
N ASP A 138 3.51 -10.63 16.48
CA ASP A 138 2.19 -10.02 16.52
C ASP A 138 1.08 -11.06 16.31
N ARG A 139 0.78 -11.80 17.38
CA ARG A 139 -0.21 -12.89 17.35
C ARG A 139 -1.66 -12.41 17.28
N ASP A 140 -1.89 -11.15 17.62
CA ASP A 140 -3.24 -10.57 17.67
C ASP A 140 -3.72 -10.15 16.27
N HIS A 141 -2.79 -9.73 15.41
CA HIS A 141 -3.10 -9.21 14.07
C HIS A 141 -2.54 -10.06 12.92
N PHE A 142 -1.71 -11.07 13.19
CA PHE A 142 -1.28 -12.02 12.15
C PHE A 142 -2.08 -13.32 12.26
N VAL A 143 -2.92 -13.58 11.25
CA VAL A 143 -3.66 -14.84 11.16
C VAL A 143 -2.72 -15.94 10.66
N PRO A 144 -2.58 -17.08 11.35
CA PRO A 144 -1.74 -18.18 10.88
C PRO A 144 -2.09 -18.61 9.46
N ILE A 145 -1.07 -18.73 8.62
CA ILE A 145 -1.22 -19.11 7.21
C ILE A 145 -0.86 -20.61 7.10
N PRO A 146 -1.80 -21.44 6.61
CA PRO A 146 -1.50 -22.83 6.32
C PRO A 146 -0.42 -22.94 5.25
N VAL A 147 0.58 -23.79 5.49
CA VAL A 147 1.68 -24.00 4.55
C VAL A 147 1.18 -24.46 3.18
N ASP A 148 0.13 -25.29 3.13
CA ASP A 148 -0.45 -25.77 1.87
C ASP A 148 -0.93 -24.64 0.97
N THR A 149 -1.54 -23.60 1.54
CA THR A 149 -2.03 -22.44 0.78
C THR A 149 -0.89 -21.77 0.02
N VAL A 150 0.25 -21.58 0.70
CA VAL A 150 1.44 -20.96 0.10
C VAL A 150 2.08 -21.89 -0.93
N LEU A 151 2.19 -23.19 -0.63
CA LEU A 151 2.79 -24.17 -1.54
C LEU A 151 1.97 -24.34 -2.83
N MET A 152 0.64 -24.35 -2.74
CA MET A 152 -0.22 -24.46 -3.91
C MET A 152 -0.08 -23.25 -4.83
N GLU A 153 -0.10 -22.04 -4.28
CA GLU A 153 0.02 -20.83 -5.10
C GLU A 153 1.44 -20.65 -5.64
N ALA A 154 2.46 -20.99 -4.85
CA ALA A 154 3.85 -21.01 -5.34
C ALA A 154 4.05 -21.98 -6.51
N ALA A 155 3.43 -23.17 -6.46
CA ALA A 155 3.48 -24.14 -7.56
C ALA A 155 2.80 -23.59 -8.83
N ARG A 156 1.61 -22.99 -8.68
CA ARG A 156 0.90 -22.32 -9.77
C ARG A 156 1.77 -21.24 -10.42
N ILE A 157 2.40 -20.38 -9.60
CA ILE A 157 3.28 -19.31 -10.09
C ILE A 157 4.50 -19.89 -10.80
N GLN A 158 5.12 -20.94 -10.27
CA GLN A 158 6.30 -21.57 -10.88
C GLN A 158 6.00 -22.18 -12.26
N ASP A 159 4.81 -22.74 -12.44
CA ASP A 159 4.36 -23.35 -13.69
C ASP A 159 3.89 -22.30 -14.71
N GLU A 160 3.10 -21.30 -14.29
CA GLU A 160 2.49 -20.30 -15.18
C GLU A 160 3.45 -19.15 -15.56
N TRP A 161 4.33 -18.72 -14.64
CA TRP A 161 5.18 -17.55 -14.86
C TRP A 161 6.07 -17.63 -16.11
N PRO A 162 6.77 -18.75 -16.42
CA PRO A 162 7.61 -18.85 -17.61
C PRO A 162 6.85 -18.74 -18.92
N GLU A 163 5.55 -19.08 -18.94
CA GLU A 163 4.69 -18.86 -20.10
C GLU A 163 4.33 -17.39 -20.27
N VAL A 164 3.92 -16.73 -19.19
CA VAL A 164 3.60 -15.30 -19.19
C VAL A 164 4.82 -14.47 -19.56
N GLU A 165 5.99 -14.76 -19.00
CA GLU A 165 7.23 -14.02 -19.25
C GLU A 165 7.66 -14.06 -20.73
N ARG A 166 7.43 -15.19 -21.43
CA ARG A 166 7.72 -15.32 -22.87
C ARG A 166 6.79 -14.47 -23.75
N ARG A 167 5.59 -14.15 -23.27
CA ARG A 167 4.58 -13.37 -24.00
C ARG A 167 4.77 -11.86 -23.82
N LEU A 168 5.51 -11.44 -22.79
CA LEU A 168 5.75 -10.04 -22.48
C LEU A 168 7.01 -9.51 -23.18
N PRO A 169 7.02 -8.24 -23.66
CA PRO A 169 8.20 -7.62 -24.27
C PRO A 169 9.30 -7.23 -23.26
N GLY A 170 9.05 -7.42 -21.96
CA GLY A 170 9.94 -7.06 -20.85
C GLY A 170 9.28 -6.09 -19.85
N MET A 171 9.66 -6.16 -18.58
CA MET A 171 8.98 -5.42 -17.49
C MET A 171 9.14 -3.89 -17.58
N ASP A 172 10.22 -3.44 -18.23
CA ASP A 172 10.59 -2.02 -18.33
C ASP A 172 10.20 -1.40 -19.69
N VAL A 173 9.63 -2.19 -20.60
CA VAL A 173 9.19 -1.70 -21.90
C VAL A 173 7.87 -0.94 -21.73
N PRO A 174 7.77 0.32 -22.18
CA PRO A 174 6.53 1.07 -22.07
C PRO A 174 5.49 0.58 -23.05
N LEU A 175 4.28 0.34 -22.55
CA LEU A 175 3.11 -0.06 -23.32
C LEU A 175 2.07 1.06 -23.33
N GLY A 176 1.31 1.16 -24.42
CA GLY A 176 0.14 2.05 -24.48
C GLY A 176 -1.05 1.43 -25.22
N LYS A 177 -2.23 2.04 -25.03
CA LYS A 177 -3.48 1.64 -25.68
C LYS A 177 -3.39 1.82 -27.19
N SER A 178 -3.70 0.77 -27.94
CA SER A 178 -3.85 0.84 -29.40
C SER A 178 -5.07 1.68 -29.79
N ALA A 179 -5.17 2.09 -31.06
CA ALA A 179 -6.34 2.81 -31.57
C ALA A 179 -7.64 2.00 -31.36
N ARG A 180 -7.55 0.67 -31.41
CA ARG A 180 -8.67 -0.24 -31.13
C ARG A 180 -9.08 -0.17 -29.66
N ALA A 181 -8.13 -0.22 -28.73
CA ALA A 181 -8.43 -0.11 -27.31
C ALA A 181 -9.04 1.24 -26.92
N GLN A 182 -8.59 2.32 -27.54
CA GLN A 182 -9.16 3.66 -27.31
C GLN A 182 -10.62 3.79 -27.78
N SER A 183 -11.02 3.00 -28.78
CA SER A 183 -12.40 2.93 -29.27
C SER A 183 -13.29 1.96 -28.49
N LEU A 184 -12.71 1.15 -27.60
CA LEU A 184 -13.44 0.18 -26.80
C LEU A 184 -14.16 0.88 -25.65
N HIS A 185 -15.46 0.67 -25.54
CA HIS A 185 -16.22 1.15 -24.39
C HIS A 185 -16.14 0.08 -23.30
N LEU A 186 -15.36 0.34 -22.25
CA LEU A 186 -15.20 -0.59 -21.13
C LEU A 186 -16.49 -0.60 -20.31
N ASP A 187 -16.99 -1.79 -19.98
CA ASP A 187 -18.23 -1.91 -19.20
C ASP A 187 -18.10 -1.44 -17.75
N ILE A 188 -16.85 -1.27 -17.28
CA ILE A 188 -16.49 -0.52 -16.06
C ILE A 188 -17.17 0.87 -15.99
N ASP A 189 -17.34 1.58 -17.12
CA ASP A 189 -18.00 2.89 -17.13
C ASP A 189 -19.51 2.80 -16.86
N ARG A 190 -20.10 1.61 -16.98
CA ARG A 190 -21.56 1.39 -17.00
C ARG A 190 -22.16 1.10 -15.63
N ASP A 191 -21.38 0.57 -14.69
CA ASP A 191 -21.87 0.13 -13.38
C ASP A 191 -22.33 1.26 -12.45
N VAL A 192 -22.01 2.52 -12.77
CA VAL A 192 -22.59 3.66 -12.04
C VAL A 192 -24.00 4.01 -12.54
N SER A 193 -24.34 3.67 -13.79
CA SER A 193 -25.61 4.04 -14.42
C SER A 193 -26.67 2.92 -14.36
N SER A 194 -26.27 1.64 -14.36
CA SER A 194 -27.19 0.49 -14.32
C SER A 194 -27.83 0.26 -12.94
N VAL A 195 -27.19 0.73 -11.87
CA VAL A 195 -27.67 0.64 -10.48
C VAL A 195 -28.90 1.52 -10.23
N LEU A 196 -29.10 2.58 -11.01
CA LEU A 196 -30.29 3.45 -10.90
C LEU A 196 -31.54 2.89 -11.61
N ASP A 197 -31.37 1.96 -12.57
CA ASP A 197 -32.45 1.47 -13.43
C ASP A 197 -33.00 0.09 -13.06
N GLY A 198 -32.52 -0.54 -11.98
CA GLY A 198 -33.17 -1.71 -11.38
C GLY A 198 -33.27 -2.96 -12.28
N LYS A 199 -32.46 -3.06 -13.33
CA LYS A 199 -32.40 -4.24 -14.20
C LYS A 199 -31.13 -5.03 -13.96
N GLY A 200 -31.17 -5.88 -12.94
CA GLY A 200 -30.14 -6.86 -12.65
C GLY A 200 -30.09 -7.96 -13.71
N GLN A 201 -29.25 -7.78 -14.72
CA GLN A 201 -28.62 -8.87 -15.44
C GLN A 201 -27.13 -8.55 -15.52
N MET A 202 -26.29 -9.40 -14.92
CA MET A 202 -24.84 -9.39 -15.14
C MET A 202 -24.61 -9.74 -16.61
N HIS A 203 -24.52 -8.71 -17.45
CA HIS A 203 -24.14 -8.88 -18.84
C HIS A 203 -22.62 -9.07 -18.89
N HIS A 204 -22.15 -10.14 -19.55
CA HIS A 204 -20.83 -10.12 -20.14
C HIS A 204 -20.73 -8.86 -20.98
N GLY A 205 -19.77 -8.02 -20.61
CA GLY A 205 -19.60 -6.72 -21.21
C GLY A 205 -19.48 -6.78 -22.73
N THR A 206 -20.01 -5.75 -23.38
CA THR A 206 -19.86 -5.46 -24.82
C THR A 206 -18.41 -5.47 -25.31
N SER A 207 -17.43 -5.38 -24.42
CA SER A 207 -15.99 -5.44 -24.70
C SER A 207 -15.47 -6.84 -25.07
N GLY A 208 -16.09 -7.91 -24.58
CA GLY A 208 -15.58 -9.28 -24.69
C GLY A 208 -14.32 -9.57 -23.86
N LEU A 209 -13.98 -8.70 -22.90
CA LEU A 209 -12.83 -8.83 -21.99
C LEU A 209 -13.28 -9.30 -20.61
N THR A 210 -12.37 -9.89 -19.83
CA THR A 210 -12.63 -10.17 -18.41
C THR A 210 -12.58 -8.88 -17.60
N HIS A 211 -13.22 -8.84 -16.44
CA HIS A 211 -13.18 -7.67 -15.54
C HIS A 211 -11.72 -7.28 -15.19
N GLU A 212 -10.86 -8.27 -14.93
CA GLU A 212 -9.43 -8.05 -14.66
C GLU A 212 -8.72 -7.40 -15.86
N GLN A 213 -8.96 -7.88 -17.08
CA GLN A 213 -8.39 -7.32 -18.31
C GLN A 213 -8.87 -5.89 -18.55
N GLU A 214 -10.16 -5.61 -18.34
CA GLU A 214 -10.70 -4.25 -18.48
C GLU A 214 -10.08 -3.30 -17.44
N MET A 215 -9.95 -3.75 -16.18
CA MET A 215 -9.33 -2.98 -15.11
C MET A 215 -7.85 -2.70 -15.39
N VAL A 216 -7.10 -3.72 -15.82
CA VAL A 216 -5.69 -3.56 -16.19
C VAL A 216 -5.54 -2.61 -17.37
N LEU A 217 -6.40 -2.73 -18.38
CA LEU A 217 -6.41 -1.82 -19.53
C LEU A 217 -6.72 -0.38 -19.09
N SER A 218 -7.59 -0.17 -18.10
CA SER A 218 -7.92 1.16 -17.58
C SER A 218 -6.70 1.90 -17.02
N TYR A 219 -5.71 1.20 -16.46
CA TYR A 219 -4.50 1.84 -15.94
C TYR A 219 -3.65 2.50 -17.04
N PHE A 220 -3.71 2.03 -18.29
CA PHE A 220 -2.93 2.53 -19.44
C PHE A 220 -3.51 3.79 -20.08
N ASP A 221 -3.87 4.82 -19.31
CA ASP A 221 -4.28 6.13 -19.86
C ASP A 221 -3.15 6.88 -20.56
N HIS A 222 -1.91 6.59 -20.16
CA HIS A 222 -0.69 7.04 -20.80
C HIS A 222 0.27 5.85 -20.91
N ALA A 223 1.29 6.02 -21.76
CA ALA A 223 2.35 5.04 -21.92
C ALA A 223 3.11 4.83 -20.61
N GLN A 224 3.18 3.60 -20.12
CA GLN A 224 3.92 3.26 -18.89
C GLN A 224 4.44 1.83 -18.93
N ALA A 225 5.44 1.52 -18.10
CA ALA A 225 6.03 0.19 -18.03
C ALA A 225 5.17 -0.79 -17.23
N ILE A 226 5.32 -2.08 -17.50
CA ILE A 226 4.61 -3.16 -16.78
C ILE A 226 4.90 -3.09 -15.28
N ARG A 227 6.16 -2.85 -14.91
CA ARG A 227 6.60 -2.66 -13.52
C ARG A 227 5.77 -1.58 -12.80
N ASP A 228 5.50 -0.46 -13.46
CA ASP A 228 4.75 0.65 -12.87
C ASP A 228 3.28 0.28 -12.66
N VAL A 229 2.70 -0.50 -13.58
CA VAL A 229 1.32 -0.99 -13.47
C VAL A 229 1.18 -2.00 -12.33
N VAL A 230 2.11 -2.96 -12.20
CA VAL A 230 2.10 -3.94 -11.10
C VAL A 230 2.10 -3.25 -9.73
N GLN A 231 2.81 -2.14 -9.59
CA GLN A 231 2.82 -1.36 -8.34
C GLN A 231 1.47 -0.71 -7.98
N VAL A 232 0.56 -0.52 -8.94
CA VAL A 232 -0.78 0.07 -8.71
C VAL A 232 -1.88 -0.97 -8.75
N SER A 233 -1.69 -2.03 -9.54
CA SER A 233 -2.66 -3.08 -9.72
C SER A 233 -3.05 -3.66 -8.37
N ARG A 234 -4.35 -3.78 -8.12
CA ARG A 234 -4.85 -4.43 -6.90
C ARG A 234 -4.73 -5.96 -6.96
N TYR A 235 -4.46 -6.52 -8.13
CA TYR A 235 -4.24 -7.94 -8.36
C TYR A 235 -2.79 -8.35 -8.05
N GLU A 236 -2.55 -9.65 -7.95
CA GLU A 236 -1.20 -10.19 -7.81
C GLU A 236 -0.34 -9.94 -9.07
N GLU A 237 0.98 -10.01 -8.92
CA GLU A 237 1.94 -9.76 -10.00
C GLU A 237 1.69 -10.69 -11.19
N LEU A 238 1.50 -11.99 -10.95
CA LEU A 238 1.25 -12.98 -12.00
C LEU A 238 -0.02 -12.67 -12.79
N ASP A 239 -1.14 -12.46 -12.10
CA ASP A 239 -2.44 -12.22 -12.75
C ASP A 239 -2.44 -10.88 -13.52
N THR A 240 -1.79 -9.85 -12.97
CA THR A 240 -1.60 -8.57 -13.68
C THR A 240 -0.79 -8.76 -14.96
N CYS A 241 0.34 -9.47 -14.89
CA CYS A 241 1.19 -9.76 -16.04
C CYS A 241 0.47 -10.61 -17.09
N LYS A 242 -0.34 -11.59 -16.66
CA LYS A 242 -1.15 -12.43 -17.54
C LYS A 242 -2.21 -11.62 -18.28
N ALA A 243 -2.93 -10.74 -17.58
CA ALA A 243 -3.88 -9.82 -18.19
C ALA A 243 -3.20 -8.89 -19.22
N ILE A 244 -2.01 -8.36 -18.91
CA ILE A 244 -1.23 -7.54 -19.86
C ILE A 244 -0.83 -8.36 -21.10
N ALA A 245 -0.39 -9.61 -20.92
CA ALA A 245 -0.03 -10.49 -22.03
C ALA A 245 -1.25 -10.77 -22.93
N ASP A 246 -2.41 -11.07 -22.35
CA ASP A 246 -3.65 -11.28 -23.11
C ASP A 246 -4.07 -10.02 -23.88
N LEU A 247 -3.94 -8.84 -23.27
CA LEU A 247 -4.25 -7.55 -23.92
C LEU A 247 -3.29 -7.22 -25.07
N LEU A 248 -2.01 -7.60 -24.95
CA LEU A 248 -1.02 -7.47 -26.03
C LEU A 248 -1.39 -8.38 -27.21
N GLU A 249 -1.71 -9.64 -26.96
CA GLU A 249 -2.13 -10.60 -28.00
C GLU A 249 -3.44 -10.21 -28.67
N ALA A 250 -4.37 -9.62 -27.92
CA ALA A 250 -5.60 -9.06 -28.46
C ALA A 250 -5.38 -7.80 -29.32
N GLY A 251 -4.16 -7.25 -29.36
CA GLY A 251 -3.83 -6.01 -30.04
C GLY A 251 -4.46 -4.77 -29.39
N LEU A 252 -4.73 -4.83 -28.09
CA LEU A 252 -5.28 -3.73 -27.30
C LEU A 252 -4.16 -2.91 -26.64
N LEU A 253 -3.03 -3.54 -26.33
CA LEU A 253 -1.80 -2.88 -25.93
C LEU A 253 -0.74 -3.05 -27.02
N GLU A 254 0.12 -2.05 -27.19
CA GLU A 254 1.24 -2.08 -28.11
C GLU A 254 2.50 -1.50 -27.44
N PRO A 255 3.69 -2.06 -27.70
CA PRO A 255 4.94 -1.49 -27.22
C PRO A 255 5.23 -0.17 -27.93
N ILE A 256 5.62 0.85 -27.17
CA ILE A 256 5.89 2.18 -27.71
C ILE A 256 7.40 2.36 -27.89
N THR A 257 7.81 2.68 -29.12
CA THR A 257 9.20 3.02 -29.47
C THR A 257 9.47 4.48 -29.12
N GLY A 258 9.57 4.77 -27.82
CA GLY A 258 9.85 6.12 -27.31
C GLY A 258 10.08 6.11 -25.81
N ASP A 259 10.80 7.11 -25.31
CA ASP A 259 10.95 7.27 -23.87
C ASP A 259 9.59 7.68 -23.30
N ALA A 260 8.95 6.75 -22.57
CA ALA A 260 7.68 7.05 -21.95
C ALA A 260 7.91 8.01 -20.77
N PRO A 261 6.96 8.90 -20.48
CA PRO A 261 7.06 9.74 -19.29
C PRO A 261 7.13 8.83 -18.05
N LYS A 262 8.28 8.84 -17.37
CA LYS A 262 8.48 8.05 -16.16
C LYS A 262 7.53 8.57 -15.08
N VAL A 263 6.55 7.76 -14.69
CA VAL A 263 5.58 8.12 -13.66
C VAL A 263 6.29 8.04 -12.31
N VAL A 264 6.66 9.18 -11.75
CA VAL A 264 7.29 9.22 -10.43
C VAL A 264 6.19 9.21 -9.38
N ARG A 265 6.18 8.26 -8.44
CA ARG A 265 5.18 8.26 -7.36
C ARG A 265 5.86 8.70 -6.07
N PRO A 266 5.70 9.95 -5.62
CA PRO A 266 6.51 10.50 -4.53
C PRO A 266 6.36 9.74 -3.20
N TRP A 267 5.20 9.11 -2.97
CA TRP A 267 4.92 8.28 -1.81
C TRP A 267 5.40 6.82 -1.95
N VAL A 268 5.78 6.40 -3.16
CA VAL A 268 6.42 5.11 -3.43
C VAL A 268 7.93 5.35 -3.38
N VAL A 269 8.51 5.15 -2.20
CA VAL A 269 9.93 5.44 -1.96
C VAL A 269 10.83 4.31 -2.41
N ASP A 270 11.47 4.40 -3.57
CA ASP A 270 12.67 3.58 -3.84
C ASP A 270 13.76 3.94 -2.79
N GLY A 271 13.85 3.13 -1.74
CA GLY A 271 14.74 3.34 -0.58
C GLY A 271 14.08 3.98 0.66
N HIS A 272 14.88 4.32 1.66
CA HIS A 272 14.43 5.11 2.82
C HIS A 272 14.30 6.57 2.40
N PRO A 273 13.20 7.28 2.69
CA PRO A 273 13.11 8.70 2.34
C PRO A 273 14.13 9.48 3.18
N ASP A 274 15.12 10.08 2.52
CA ASP A 274 15.97 11.10 3.13
C ASP A 274 15.15 12.39 3.15
N LEU A 275 14.31 12.52 4.19
CA LEU A 275 13.65 13.78 4.50
C LEU A 275 14.75 14.71 5.00
N GLN A 276 15.28 15.57 4.12
CA GLN A 276 16.11 16.66 4.61
C GLN A 276 15.26 17.52 5.55
N PRO A 277 15.75 17.88 6.74
CA PRO A 277 15.05 18.82 7.59
C PRO A 277 14.83 20.09 6.75
N VAL A 278 13.57 20.46 6.57
CA VAL A 278 13.21 21.71 5.91
C VAL A 278 13.95 22.81 6.68
N GLU A 279 14.91 23.47 6.03
CA GLU A 279 15.53 24.66 6.58
C GLU A 279 14.41 25.67 6.80
N TRP A 280 14.06 25.85 8.07
CA TRP A 280 13.01 26.77 8.45
C TRP A 280 13.50 28.18 8.16
N GLU A 281 13.02 28.77 7.07
CA GLU A 281 13.23 30.19 6.79
C GLU A 281 12.16 31.00 7.54
N PRO A 282 12.49 31.69 8.64
CA PRO A 282 11.53 32.51 9.34
C PRO A 282 11.06 33.65 8.42
N SER A 283 9.75 33.88 8.38
CA SER A 283 9.19 35.03 7.64
C SER A 283 9.86 36.33 8.11
N ARG A 284 10.00 37.31 7.22
CA ARG A 284 10.66 38.60 7.54
C ARG A 284 10.06 39.33 8.75
N LEU A 285 8.84 38.96 9.15
CA LEU A 285 8.10 39.53 10.27
C LEU A 285 8.30 38.77 11.60
N LEU A 286 8.90 37.57 11.58
CA LEU A 286 9.04 36.73 12.77
C LEU A 286 9.97 37.34 13.82
N TRP A 287 11.18 37.73 13.43
CA TRP A 287 12.13 38.38 14.36
C TRP A 287 11.63 39.73 14.90
N PRO A 288 11.00 40.60 14.08
CA PRO A 288 10.33 41.80 14.58
C PRO A 288 9.24 41.50 15.63
N LEU A 289 8.41 40.48 15.40
CA LEU A 289 7.36 40.08 16.34
C LEU A 289 7.93 39.48 17.62
N VAL A 290 8.97 38.67 17.53
CA VAL A 290 9.67 38.11 18.71
C VAL A 290 10.30 39.23 19.53
N ALA A 291 10.94 40.20 18.88
CA ALA A 291 11.50 41.38 19.56
C ALA A 291 10.40 42.23 20.21
N LEU A 292 9.27 42.44 19.54
CA LEU A 292 8.12 43.16 20.07
C LEU A 292 7.53 42.45 21.30
N CYS A 293 7.35 41.13 21.24
CA CYS A 293 6.85 40.32 22.34
C CYS A 293 7.78 40.30 23.56
N LEU A 294 9.10 40.39 23.36
CA LEU A 294 10.08 40.52 24.45
C LEU A 294 10.17 41.95 25.00
N ALA A 295 10.05 42.96 24.14
CA ALA A 295 10.18 44.36 24.53
C ALA A 295 8.92 44.91 25.24
N LEU A 296 7.72 44.46 24.88
CA LEU A 296 6.47 44.89 25.50
C LEU A 296 6.44 44.67 27.02
N PRO A 297 6.71 43.47 27.56
CA PRO A 297 6.70 43.24 29.00
C PRO A 297 7.80 44.00 29.74
N LEU A 298 8.94 44.28 29.09
CA LEU A 298 10.00 45.13 29.65
C LEU A 298 9.64 46.63 29.64
N GLY A 299 8.92 47.11 28.62
CA GLY A 299 8.45 48.49 28.53
C GLY A 299 7.31 48.83 29.48
N PHE A 300 6.47 47.84 29.82
CA PHE A 300 5.42 47.95 30.84
C PHE A 300 5.87 47.48 32.24
N TYR A 301 7.16 47.16 32.42
CA TYR A 301 7.70 46.74 33.71
C TYR A 301 7.78 47.94 34.67
N VAL A 302 6.80 48.06 35.56
CA VAL A 302 6.82 49.01 36.69
C VAL A 302 7.46 48.31 37.89
N PRO A 303 8.66 48.73 38.35
CA PRO A 303 9.37 48.04 39.42
C PRO A 303 8.61 48.21 40.74
N HIS A 304 8.00 47.13 41.23
CA HIS A 304 7.38 47.11 42.55
C HIS A 304 8.41 46.73 43.61
N HIS A 305 8.64 47.63 44.56
CA HIS A 305 9.42 47.32 45.76
C HIS A 305 8.75 46.21 46.58
N ARG A 306 9.61 45.34 47.13
CA ARG A 306 9.35 44.13 47.91
C ARG A 306 8.06 44.13 48.74
N GLY A 307 7.30 43.05 48.60
CA GLY A 307 6.44 42.53 49.66
C GLY A 307 4.99 42.28 49.27
N SER A 308 4.71 41.16 48.59
CA SER A 308 3.63 40.24 48.99
C SER A 308 3.71 38.97 48.15
N MET A 309 3.54 37.84 48.81
CA MET A 309 3.39 36.53 48.18
C MET A 309 2.08 36.52 47.40
N ASN A 310 2.12 36.21 46.10
CA ASN A 310 0.91 35.89 45.35
C ASN A 310 0.72 34.38 45.29
N MET A 311 -0.22 33.89 46.12
CA MET A 311 -0.93 32.62 45.99
C MET A 311 -1.77 32.59 44.69
N GLY A 312 -1.14 32.74 43.53
CA GLY A 312 -1.81 32.73 42.22
C GLY A 312 -1.43 31.53 41.34
N LEU A 313 -0.34 30.81 41.68
CA LEU A 313 0.17 29.70 40.87
C LEU A 313 -0.40 28.33 41.29
N ALA A 314 -1.34 28.30 42.24
CA ALA A 314 -1.98 27.06 42.69
C ALA A 314 -3.25 26.67 41.90
N SER A 315 -3.64 27.42 40.86
CA SER A 315 -4.88 27.14 40.10
C SER A 315 -4.69 26.82 38.61
N LEU A 316 -3.46 26.58 38.15
CA LEU A 316 -3.25 26.05 36.81
C LEU A 316 -3.43 24.53 36.82
N GLN A 317 -4.68 24.08 36.83
CA GLN A 317 -5.00 22.77 36.30
C GLN A 317 -4.86 22.80 34.77
N ALA A 318 -4.45 21.68 34.20
CA ALA A 318 -4.44 21.48 32.75
C ALA A 318 -5.88 21.62 32.23
N VAL A 319 -6.16 22.73 31.55
CA VAL A 319 -7.40 22.90 30.79
C VAL A 319 -7.17 22.24 29.44
N ASP A 320 -7.92 21.17 29.18
CA ASP A 320 -8.05 20.54 27.88
C ASP A 320 -8.42 21.59 26.82
N VAL A 321 -7.47 21.93 25.96
CA VAL A 321 -7.77 22.66 24.73
C VAL A 321 -8.34 21.64 23.75
N ARG A 322 -9.66 21.40 23.84
CA ARG A 322 -10.40 20.85 22.70
C ARG A 322 -10.42 21.90 21.60
N VAL A 323 -9.48 21.79 20.67
CA VAL A 323 -9.64 22.44 19.37
C VAL A 323 -10.70 21.63 18.62
N VAL A 324 -11.94 22.11 18.66
CA VAL A 324 -12.97 21.71 17.70
C VAL A 324 -12.79 22.58 16.45
N PRO A 325 -12.43 22.01 15.30
CA PRO A 325 -12.56 22.69 14.02
C PRO A 325 -13.98 22.42 13.48
N GLU A 326 -14.67 23.50 13.15
CA GLU A 326 -16.05 23.54 12.66
C GLU A 326 -16.31 22.57 11.50
N GLY A 327 -17.38 21.78 11.64
CA GLY A 327 -17.69 20.59 10.86
C GLY A 327 -18.69 20.73 9.70
N PRO A 328 -18.56 21.70 8.78
CA PRO A 328 -19.07 21.46 7.42
C PRO A 328 -18.04 21.68 6.29
N THR A 329 -16.86 22.23 6.56
CA THR A 329 -15.85 22.50 5.50
C THR A 329 -14.82 21.38 5.35
N ARG A 330 -14.61 20.58 6.41
CA ARG A 330 -13.72 19.41 6.37
C ARG A 330 -14.25 18.25 5.55
N LEU A 331 -15.56 18.04 5.45
CA LEU A 331 -16.11 16.91 4.69
C LEU A 331 -16.02 17.12 3.18
N ARG A 332 -16.15 18.35 2.66
CA ARG A 332 -15.94 18.64 1.23
C ARG A 332 -14.45 18.67 0.84
N GLN A 333 -13.57 19.14 1.72
CA GLN A 333 -12.12 19.09 1.50
C GLN A 333 -11.55 17.69 1.73
N ALA A 334 -12.09 16.91 2.68
CA ALA A 334 -11.72 15.50 2.87
C ALA A 334 -12.24 14.61 1.74
N TRP A 335 -13.37 14.94 1.10
CA TRP A 335 -13.81 14.24 -0.12
C TRP A 335 -12.88 14.56 -1.30
N ALA A 336 -12.46 15.82 -1.44
CA ALA A 336 -11.46 16.22 -2.42
C ALA A 336 -10.06 15.63 -2.13
N LEU A 337 -9.68 15.43 -0.86
CA LEU A 337 -8.37 14.90 -0.44
C LEU A 337 -8.32 13.37 -0.40
N ARG A 338 -9.44 12.68 -0.16
CA ARG A 338 -9.51 11.20 -0.14
C ARG A 338 -9.42 10.58 -1.53
N LEU A 339 -9.65 11.38 -2.58
CA LEU A 339 -9.62 10.95 -3.97
C LEU A 339 -8.58 11.74 -4.82
N ALA A 340 -7.96 12.82 -4.32
CA ALA A 340 -7.04 13.59 -5.14
C ALA A 340 -5.71 12.85 -5.36
N SER A 341 -5.57 12.23 -6.54
CA SER A 341 -4.41 12.56 -7.36
C SER A 341 -4.35 14.09 -7.45
N PRO A 342 -3.29 14.76 -6.97
CA PRO A 342 -3.23 16.21 -7.01
C PRO A 342 -3.42 16.66 -8.46
N LYS A 343 -4.28 17.64 -8.75
CA LYS A 343 -4.50 18.13 -10.14
C LYS A 343 -3.20 18.58 -10.82
N ASP A 344 -2.18 18.85 -10.02
CA ASP A 344 -0.80 19.16 -10.36
C ASP A 344 0.10 17.93 -10.58
N GLY A 345 -0.42 16.70 -10.60
CA GLY A 345 0.38 15.48 -10.87
C GLY A 345 1.30 15.06 -9.72
N GLY A 346 1.02 15.50 -8.50
CA GLY A 346 1.87 15.22 -7.34
C GLY A 346 3.05 16.18 -7.17
N VAL A 347 3.13 17.27 -7.95
CA VAL A 347 4.23 18.25 -7.89
C VAL A 347 4.36 18.92 -6.52
N MET A 348 3.25 19.33 -5.90
CA MET A 348 3.26 19.95 -4.57
C MET A 348 3.71 18.97 -3.49
N LEU A 349 3.25 17.72 -3.57
CA LEU A 349 3.65 16.65 -2.68
C LEU A 349 5.13 16.30 -2.85
N ALA A 350 5.59 16.19 -4.09
CA ALA A 350 7.00 15.92 -4.42
C ALA A 350 7.93 17.04 -3.92
N ARG A 351 7.49 18.30 -4.02
CA ARG A 351 8.19 19.45 -3.43
C ARG A 351 8.22 19.39 -1.89
N ALA A 352 7.10 19.05 -1.26
CA ALA A 352 7.04 18.85 0.20
C ALA A 352 7.94 17.70 0.67
N LEU A 353 8.18 16.71 -0.19
CA LEU A 353 9.05 15.56 0.06
C LEU A 353 10.53 15.78 -0.30
N GLY A 354 10.91 16.99 -0.73
CA GLY A 354 12.29 17.30 -1.12
C GLY A 354 12.74 16.64 -2.43
N ARG A 355 11.79 16.17 -3.26
CA ARG A 355 12.02 15.59 -4.59
C ARG A 355 11.22 16.37 -5.63
N PRO A 356 11.57 17.64 -5.92
CA PRO A 356 10.81 18.43 -6.88
C PRO A 356 10.81 17.75 -8.25
N LEU A 357 9.64 17.65 -8.87
CA LEU A 357 9.48 17.14 -10.23
C LEU A 357 9.74 18.28 -11.22
N ASP A 358 10.38 17.97 -12.34
CA ASP A 358 10.70 18.94 -13.41
C ASP A 358 9.45 19.41 -14.19
N GLY A 359 8.26 18.88 -13.87
CA GLY A 359 7.01 19.22 -14.51
C GLY A 359 5.81 18.44 -13.97
N PRO A 360 4.60 18.66 -14.54
CA PRO A 360 3.42 17.89 -14.18
C PRO A 360 3.63 16.43 -14.53
N ASN A 361 3.40 15.56 -13.55
CA ASN A 361 3.65 14.13 -13.67
C ASN A 361 2.32 13.41 -13.91
N PRO A 362 2.23 12.52 -14.90
CA PRO A 362 0.96 11.95 -15.37
C PRO A 362 0.45 10.83 -14.44
N VAL A 363 0.43 11.04 -13.13
CA VAL A 363 -0.09 10.05 -12.18
C VAL A 363 -1.58 9.82 -12.48
N PRO A 364 -1.98 8.57 -12.80
CA PRO A 364 -3.37 8.27 -13.09
C PRO A 364 -4.22 8.50 -11.84
N ASP A 365 -5.41 9.07 -12.02
CA ASP A 365 -6.34 9.36 -10.94
C ASP A 365 -7.10 8.09 -10.54
N LEU A 366 -6.46 7.26 -9.71
CA LEU A 366 -6.97 5.94 -9.29
C LEU A 366 -8.30 5.99 -8.58
N SER A 367 -8.68 7.17 -8.11
CA SER A 367 -9.91 7.47 -7.42
C SER A 367 -11.14 7.42 -8.34
N LYS A 368 -10.92 7.58 -9.66
CA LYS A 368 -11.94 7.48 -10.69
C LYS A 368 -12.18 6.05 -11.18
N LEU A 369 -11.28 5.13 -10.83
CA LEU A 369 -11.39 3.72 -11.21
C LEU A 369 -12.26 3.00 -10.17
N PRO A 370 -13.16 2.09 -10.59
CA PRO A 370 -13.99 1.33 -9.65
C PRO A 370 -13.13 0.46 -8.74
N ASP A 371 -13.67 0.08 -7.58
CA ASP A 371 -12.98 -0.85 -6.67
C ASP A 371 -13.02 -2.28 -7.25
N PRO A 372 -11.87 -2.87 -7.65
CA PRO A 372 -11.83 -4.21 -8.22
C PRO A 372 -12.11 -5.33 -7.20
N MET A 373 -12.17 -5.02 -5.89
CA MET A 373 -12.51 -5.99 -4.84
C MET A 373 -13.86 -5.69 -4.16
N ALA A 374 -14.67 -4.76 -4.69
CA ALA A 374 -16.03 -4.61 -4.21
C ALA A 374 -16.81 -5.89 -4.52
N ILE A 375 -17.04 -6.72 -3.50
CA ILE A 375 -17.99 -7.82 -3.58
C ILE A 375 -19.33 -7.20 -3.98
N SER A 376 -19.84 -7.57 -5.15
CA SER A 376 -21.18 -7.18 -5.59
C SER A 376 -22.14 -7.51 -4.45
N ALA A 377 -22.70 -6.48 -3.80
CA ALA A 377 -23.54 -6.66 -2.63
C ALA A 377 -24.68 -7.62 -3.00
N VAL A 378 -24.70 -8.80 -2.40
CA VAL A 378 -25.82 -9.75 -2.55
C VAL A 378 -27.07 -9.02 -2.06
N PRO A 379 -28.10 -8.82 -2.89
CA PRO A 379 -29.29 -8.10 -2.46
C PRO A 379 -29.92 -8.83 -1.29
N SER A 380 -30.29 -8.07 -0.27
CA SER A 380 -31.09 -8.56 0.85
C SER A 380 -32.39 -9.15 0.26
N PRO A 381 -32.85 -10.33 0.70
CA PRO A 381 -34.12 -10.84 0.22
C PRO A 381 -35.24 -9.88 0.61
N ASP A 382 -36.04 -9.46 -0.37
CA ASP A 382 -37.15 -8.54 -0.17
C ASP A 382 -38.11 -9.04 0.92
N PRO A 383 -38.66 -8.15 1.77
CA PRO A 383 -39.67 -8.53 2.73
C PRO A 383 -40.93 -9.02 2.00
N ALA A 384 -41.36 -10.23 2.34
CA ALA A 384 -42.51 -10.89 1.75
C ALA A 384 -43.76 -9.98 1.72
N PRO A 385 -44.58 -10.03 0.65
CA PRO A 385 -45.75 -9.17 0.53
C PRO A 385 -46.75 -9.49 1.63
N THR A 386 -47.01 -8.50 2.49
CA THR A 386 -48.08 -8.54 3.47
C THR A 386 -49.41 -8.74 2.76
N SER A 387 -50.06 -9.90 2.95
CA SER A 387 -51.45 -10.08 2.52
C SER A 387 -52.33 -9.12 3.31
N LYS A 388 -53.00 -8.21 2.61
CA LYS A 388 -54.18 -7.51 3.14
C LYS A 388 -55.41 -8.23 2.62
N LYS A 389 -56.28 -8.52 3.57
CA LYS A 389 -57.58 -9.22 3.48
C LYS A 389 -58.49 -8.65 2.40
#